data_AF-A0A7U4DNY4-F1
#
_entry.id   AF-A0A7U4DNY4-F1
#
_cell.length_a   1.000
_cell.length_b   1.000
_cell.length_c   1.000
_cell.angle_alpha   90.00
_cell.angle_beta   90.00
_cell.angle_gamma   90.00
#
_symmetry.space_group_name_H-M   'P 1'
#
loop_
_entity.id
_entity.type
_entity.pdbx_description
1 polymer ?
#
loop_
_entity_poly.entity_id
_entity_poly.type
_entity_poly.pdbx_seq_one_letter_code
_entity_poly.pdbx_strand_id
1 'polypeptide(L)' 'MSQRAVEHCIGRLITDDQFRRMAGVSLSRACLQAGIDLTPAEINLLSLLDLGSLAQVSLCLDPGLHRTARRVGQ' A
#
# COMPACT_ATOMS: atom_id res chain seq x y z
N MET A 1 -6.01 -18.38 -7.12
CA MET A 1 -5.52 -17.02 -6.83
C MET A 1 -6.21 -16.52 -5.56
N SER A 2 -5.49 -16.32 -4.46
CA SER A 2 -6.10 -15.71 -3.27
C SER A 2 -6.03 -14.19 -3.39
N GLN A 3 -7.15 -13.48 -3.18
CA GLN A 3 -7.23 -12.02 -3.19
C GLN A 3 -6.37 -11.32 -2.11
N ARG A 4 -5.72 -12.10 -1.24
CA ARG A 4 -4.89 -11.64 -0.13
C ARG A 4 -3.80 -10.63 -0.52
N ALA A 5 -3.14 -10.81 -1.66
CA ALA A 5 -2.08 -9.89 -2.09
C ALA A 5 -2.64 -8.51 -2.45
N VAL A 6 -3.79 -8.49 -3.13
CA VAL A 6 -4.53 -7.26 -3.49
C VAL A 6 -5.05 -6.56 -2.24
N GLU A 7 -5.72 -7.30 -1.35
CA GLU A 7 -6.21 -6.77 -0.07
C GLU A 7 -5.08 -6.18 0.77
N HIS A 8 -3.95 -6.88 0.86
CA HIS A 8 -2.78 -6.40 1.60
C HIS A 8 -2.19 -5.13 0.95
N CYS A 9 -2.12 -5.08 -0.38
CA CYS A 9 -1.68 -3.88 -1.10
C CYS A 9 -2.57 -2.67 -0.79
N ILE A 10 -3.90 -2.83 -0.95
CA ILE A 10 -4.88 -1.77 -0.68
C ILE A 10 -4.80 -1.32 0.77
N GLY A 11 -4.73 -2.27 1.71
CA GLY A 11 -4.56 -1.99 3.13
C GLY A 11 -3.33 -1.12 3.38
N ARG A 12 -2.19 -1.44 2.78
CA ARG A 12 -0.97 -0.62 2.90
C ARG A 12 -1.08 0.74 2.22
N LEU A 13 -1.73 0.84 1.06
CA LEU A 13 -1.96 2.15 0.44
C LEU A 13 -2.73 3.08 1.38
N ILE A 14 -3.64 2.53 2.19
CA ILE A 14 -4.44 3.29 3.16
C ILE A 14 -3.64 3.58 4.44
N THR A 15 -2.98 2.58 5.02
CA THR A 15 -2.44 2.69 6.40
C THR A 15 -0.94 2.95 6.48
N ASP A 16 -0.19 2.91 5.37
CA ASP A 16 1.25 3.08 5.37
C ASP A 16 1.64 4.25 4.46
N ASP A 17 1.91 5.42 5.07
CA ASP A 17 2.25 6.64 4.34
C ASP A 17 3.51 6.50 3.50
N GLN A 18 4.50 5.74 3.99
CA GLN A 18 5.74 5.53 3.25
C GLN A 18 5.49 4.68 2.00
N PHE A 19 4.75 3.59 2.16
CA PHE A 19 4.34 2.74 1.04
C PHE A 19 3.51 3.53 0.02
N ARG A 20 2.54 4.34 0.47
CA ARG A 20 1.72 5.18 -0.42
C ARG A 20 2.57 6.18 -1.20
N ARG A 21 3.54 6.85 -0.56
CA ARG A 21 4.48 7.76 -1.26
C ARG A 21 5.30 7.03 -2.32
N MET A 22 5.81 5.84 -2.00
CA MET A 22 6.56 5.03 -2.96
C MET A 22 5.69 4.56 -4.12
N ALA A 23 4.45 4.15 -3.83
CA ALA A 23 3.49 3.72 -4.83
C ALA A 23 3.13 4.84 -5.81
N GLY A 24 3.09 6.10 -5.34
CA GLY A 24 2.90 7.26 -6.20
C GLY A 24 4.02 7.51 -7.20
N VAL A 25 5.23 6.97 -6.96
CA VAL A 25 6.33 6.97 -7.93
C VAL A 25 6.26 5.73 -8.82
N SER A 26 6.08 4.55 -8.20
CA SER A 26 5.97 3.27 -8.91
C SER A 26 5.36 2.21 -7.99
N LEU A 27 4.10 1.83 -8.25
CA LEU A 27 3.41 0.79 -7.50
C LEU A 27 4.14 -0.56 -7.59
N SER A 28 4.61 -0.95 -8.77
CA SER A 28 5.34 -2.21 -8.96
C SER A 28 6.59 -2.31 -8.10
N ARG A 29 7.39 -1.23 -8.03
CA ARG A 29 8.57 -1.19 -7.16
C ARG A 29 8.19 -1.20 -5.68
N ALA A 30 7.14 -0.48 -5.30
CA ALA A 30 6.66 -0.47 -3.93
C ALA A 30 6.22 -1.87 -3.47
N CYS A 31 5.43 -2.57 -4.29
CA CYS A 31 5.01 -3.95 -4.04
C CYS A 31 6.20 -4.92 -3.93
N LEU A 32 7.18 -4.82 -4.83
CA LEU A 32 8.38 -5.65 -4.79
C LEU A 32 9.18 -5.46 -3.48
N GLN A 33 9.43 -4.21 -3.07
CA GLN A 33 10.13 -3.92 -1.82
C GLN A 33 9.33 -4.34 -0.57
N ALA A 34 8.01 -4.39 -0.70
CA ALA A 34 7.08 -4.83 0.32
C ALA A 34 6.92 -6.36 0.40
N GLY A 35 7.48 -7.12 -0.54
CA GLY A 35 7.25 -8.57 -0.67
C GLY A 35 5.80 -8.90 -1.03
N ILE A 36 5.09 -8.00 -1.72
CA ILE A 36 3.72 -8.21 -2.19
C ILE A 36 3.80 -8.68 -3.64
N ASP A 37 3.38 -9.91 -3.86
CA ASP A 37 3.34 -10.53 -5.19
C ASP A 37 2.00 -10.24 -5.87
N LEU A 38 2.02 -9.34 -6.84
CA LEU A 38 0.86 -8.99 -7.67
C LEU A 38 1.17 -9.33 -9.12
N THR A 39 0.16 -9.82 -9.83
CA THR A 39 0.23 -9.97 -11.27
C THR A 39 0.31 -8.61 -11.97
N PRO A 40 0.84 -8.55 -13.22
CA PRO A 40 0.87 -7.30 -13.98
C PRO A 40 -0.52 -6.66 -14.17
N ALA A 41 -1.58 -7.48 -14.32
CA ALA A 41 -2.94 -7.00 -14.45
C ALA A 41 -3.44 -6.31 -13.16
N GLU A 42 -3.15 -6.89 -11.99
CA GLU A 42 -3.51 -6.29 -10.69
C GLU A 42 -2.74 -4.99 -10.45
N ILE A 43 -1.44 -4.95 -10.77
CA ILE A 43 -0.64 -3.72 -10.69
C ILE A 43 -1.25 -2.64 -11.57
N ASN A 44 -1.59 -2.96 -12.82
CA ASN A 44 -2.19 -2.00 -13.75
C ASN A 44 -3.52 -1.45 -13.21
N LEU A 45 -4.41 -2.31 -12.70
CA LEU A 45 -5.69 -1.89 -12.14
C LEU A 45 -5.52 -1.05 -10.86
N LEU A 46 -4.65 -1.48 -9.94
CA LEU A 46 -4.40 -0.76 -8.69
C LEU A 46 -3.67 0.57 -8.92
N SER A 47 -2.90 0.70 -10.01
CA SER A 47 -2.25 1.97 -10.38
C SER A 47 -3.24 3.04 -10.84
N LEU A 48 -4.50 2.67 -11.12
CA LEU A 48 -5.57 3.61 -11.46
C LEU A 48 -6.26 4.20 -10.22
N LEU A 49 -5.97 3.69 -9.02
CA LEU A 49 -6.55 4.21 -7.79
C LEU A 49 -6.04 5.63 -7.51
N ASP A 50 -6.95 6.52 -7.13
CA ASP A 50 -6.58 7.86 -6.68
C ASP A 50 -5.95 7.80 -5.28
N LEU A 51 -4.62 7.87 -5.25
CA LEU A 51 -3.85 7.88 -4.00
C LEU A 51 -4.16 9.10 -3.13
N GLY A 52 -4.65 10.19 -3.71
CA GLY A 52 -5.10 11.38 -2.97
C GLY A 52 -6.30 11.06 -2.09
N SER A 53 -7.34 10.45 -2.66
CA SER A 53 -8.50 9.95 -1.91
C SER A 53 -8.10 8.94 -0.83
N LEU A 54 -7.18 8.02 -1.12
CA LEU A 54 -6.69 7.06 -0.11
C LEU A 54 -5.94 7.74 1.04
N ALA A 55 -5.21 8.82 0.76
CA ALA A 55 -4.57 9.63 1.80
C ALA A 55 -5.62 10.32 2.69
N GLN A 56 -6.74 10.80 2.13
CA GLN A 56 -7.83 11.36 2.93
C GLN A 56 -8.49 10.31 3.83
N VAL A 57 -8.71 9.09 3.32
CA VAL A 57 -9.19 7.98 4.15
C VAL A 57 -8.22 7.72 5.30
N SER A 58 -6.91 7.73 5.04
CA SER A 58 -5.88 7.55 6.05
C SER A 58 -6.00 8.53 7.22
N LEU A 59 -6.35 9.80 6.94
CA LEU A 59 -6.52 10.84 7.97
C LEU A 59 -7.73 10.61 8.88
N CYS A 60 -8.74 9.87 8.40
CA CYS A 60 -9.94 9.53 9.16
C CYS A 60 -9.80 8.26 9.99
N LEU A 61 -8.70 7.51 9.84
CA LEU A 61 -8.44 6.28 10.59
C LEU A 61 -7.70 6.58 11.90
N ASP A 62 -7.88 5.68 12.87
CA ASP A 62 -7.12 5.72 14.12
C ASP A 62 -5.62 5.73 13.82
N PRO A 63 -4.84 6.70 14.33
CA PRO A 63 -3.39 6.78 14.11
C PRO A 63 -2.63 5.53 14.56
N GLY A 64 -3.15 4.76 15.51
CA GLY A 64 -2.60 3.48 15.94
C GLY A 64 -2.72 2.37 14.89
N LEU A 65 -3.57 2.55 13.87
CA LEU A 65 -3.66 1.67 12.69
C LEU A 65 -2.67 2.07 11.61
N HIS A 66 -2.07 3.26 11.68
CA HIS A 66 -1.01 3.64 10.75
C HIS A 66 0.21 2.75 11.02
N ARG A 67 0.71 2.14 9.95
CA ARG A 67 1.90 1.30 10.02
C ARG A 67 3.11 2.21 10.13
N THR A 68 3.41 2.68 11.33
CA THR A 68 4.74 3.20 11.63
C THR A 68 5.71 2.07 11.39
N ALA A 69 6.69 2.29 10.49
CA ALA A 69 7.69 1.32 10.12
C ALA A 69 8.23 0.66 11.40
N ARG A 70 7.81 -0.58 11.65
CA ARG A 70 8.22 -1.34 12.83
C ARG A 70 9.73 -1.48 12.70
N ARG A 71 10.50 -0.80 13.55
CA ARG A 71 11.95 -0.98 13.63
C ARG A 71 12.20 -2.47 13.83
N VAL A 72 12.73 -3.13 12.81
CA VAL A 72 13.29 -4.47 12.95
C VAL A 72 14.59 -4.27 13.73
N GLY A 73 14.59 -4.68 14.99
CA GLY A 73 15.75 -4.54 15.86
C GLY A 73 15.39 -4.67 17.35
N GLN A 74 14.99 -5.88 17.76
CA GLN A 74 15.46 -6.55 18.98
C GLN A 74 15.48 -8.05 18.72
#